data_AF-A0A1F6ZN07-F1
#
_entry.id   AF-A0A1F6ZN07-F1
#
_cell.length_a   1.000
_cell.length_b   1.000
_cell.length_c   1.000
_cell.angle_alpha   90.00
_cell.angle_beta   90.00
_cell.angle_gamma   90.00
#
_symmetry.space_group_name_H-M   'P 1'
#
loop_
_entity.id
_entity.type
_entity.pdbx_description
1 polymer ?
#
loop_
_entity_poly.entity_id
_entity_poly.type
_entity_poly.pdbx_seq_one_letter_code
_entity_poly.pdbx_strand_id
1 'polypeptide(L)' 'MFNIRSFLAQCGRVWRILRKPDAREYKTTAKVAAIGLAVIGLIGFFISLVMNFFPIF' A
#
# COMPACT_ATOMS: atom_id res chain seq x y z
N MET A 1 -9.44 -30.49 18.97
CA MET A 1 -8.00 -30.23 19.26
C MET A 1 -7.42 -29.46 18.09
N PHE A 2 -7.09 -28.18 18.28
CA PHE A 2 -6.61 -27.29 17.23
C PHE A 2 -5.18 -27.68 16.82
N ASN A 3 -5.04 -28.39 15.70
CA ASN A 3 -3.74 -28.78 15.15
C ASN A 3 -3.10 -27.60 14.41
N ILE A 4 -2.40 -26.75 15.15
CA ILE A 4 -1.62 -25.62 14.59
C ILE A 4 -0.57 -26.11 13.58
N ARG A 5 -0.07 -27.35 13.75
CA ARG A 5 0.90 -27.97 12.82
C ARG A 5 0.35 -28.18 11.41
N SER A 6 -0.91 -28.60 11.27
CA SER A 6 -1.53 -28.75 9.94
C SER A 6 -1.86 -27.40 9.31
N PHE A 7 -2.24 -26.42 10.14
CA PHE A 7 -2.48 -25.05 9.71
C PHE A 7 -1.21 -24.39 9.16
N LEU A 8 -0.07 -24.51 9.86
CA LEU A 8 1.22 -24.03 9.36
C LEU A 8 1.64 -24.72 8.05
N ALA A 9 1.39 -26.02 7.93
CA ALA A 9 1.69 -26.77 6.71
C ALA A 9 0.82 -26.31 5.51
N GLN A 10 -0.46 -26.00 5.75
CA GLN A 10 -1.34 -25.41 4.74
C GLN A 10 -0.90 -23.98 4.35
N CYS A 11 -0.53 -23.14 5.32
CA CYS A 11 0.00 -21.79 5.05
C CYS A 11 1.27 -21.83 4.19
N GLY A 12 2.19 -22.75 4.48
CA GLY A 12 3.41 -22.93 3.65
C GLY A 12 3.10 -23.37 2.22
N ARG A 13 2.05 -24.17 2.02
CA ARG A 13 1.57 -24.56 0.68
C ARG A 13 1.04 -23.36 -0.08
N VAL A 14 0.18 -22.55 0.55
CA VAL A 14 -0.35 -21.30 -0.04
C VAL A 14 0.79 -20.36 -0.42
N TRP A 15 1.78 -20.19 0.45
CA TRP A 15 2.89 -19.28 0.22
C TRP A 15 3.73 -19.64 -1.01
N ARG A 16 3.82 -20.95 -1.34
CA ARG A 16 4.51 -21.44 -2.54
C ARG A 16 3.66 -21.31 -3.82
N ILE A 17 2.34 -21.19 -3.70
CA ILE A 17 1.40 -20.99 -4.83
C ILE A 17 1.32 -19.52 -5.24
N LEU A 18 1.65 -18.58 -4.33
CA LEU A 18 1.74 -17.16 -4.69
C LEU A 18 2.79 -16.95 -5.79
N ARG A 19 2.33 -16.51 -6.95
CA ARG A 19 3.16 -16.14 -8.09
C ARG A 19 3.99 -14.91 -7.69
N LYS A 20 5.32 -15.07 -7.71
CA LYS A 20 6.24 -13.94 -7.46
C LYS A 20 5.96 -12.88 -8.53
N PRO A 21 5.63 -11.63 -8.15
CA PRO A 21 5.23 -10.62 -9.11
C PRO A 21 6.38 -10.35 -10.09
N ASP A 22 6.04 -10.25 -11.37
CA ASP A 22 7.01 -9.90 -12.40
C ASP A 22 7.50 -8.45 -12.17
N ALA A 23 8.79 -8.21 -12.42
CA ALA A 23 9.40 -6.90 -12.17
C ALA A 23 8.74 -5.77 -12.96
N ARG A 24 8.08 -6.06 -14.10
CA ARG A 24 7.30 -5.07 -14.85
C ARG A 24 5.97 -4.74 -14.16
N GLU A 25 5.21 -5.74 -13.74
CA GLU A 25 3.92 -5.55 -13.05
C GLU A 25 4.12 -4.78 -11.75
N TYR A 26 5.15 -5.12 -10.97
CA TYR A 26 5.47 -4.40 -9.74
C TYR A 26 5.76 -2.91 -9.99
N LYS A 27 6.57 -2.61 -11.00
CA LYS A 27 6.91 -1.22 -11.35
C LYS A 27 5.69 -0.43 -11.83
N THR A 28 4.79 -1.05 -12.58
CA THR A 28 3.57 -0.40 -13.05
C THR A 28 2.65 -0.06 -11.89
N THR A 29 2.37 -1.03 -11.02
CA THR A 29 1.53 -0.80 -9.82
C THR A 29 2.15 0.21 -8.87
N ALA A 30 3.46 0.15 -8.65
CA ALA A 30 4.17 1.11 -7.79
C ALA A 30 4.12 2.54 -8.35
N LYS A 31 4.26 2.72 -9.68
CA LYS A 31 4.12 4.04 -10.32
C LYS A 31 2.71 4.60 -10.18
N VAL A 32 1.69 3.78 -10.42
CA VAL A 32 0.29 4.20 -10.29
C VAL A 32 -0.03 4.57 -8.84
N ALA A 33 0.41 3.78 -7.87
CA ALA A 33 0.26 4.07 -6.44
C ALA A 33 0.99 5.37 -6.04
N ALA A 34 2.22 5.57 -6.52
CA ALA A 34 3.00 6.77 -6.26
C ALA A 34 2.31 8.03 -6.82
N ILE A 35 1.71 7.96 -8.01
CA ILE A 35 0.94 9.07 -8.59
C ILE A 35 -0.30 9.37 -7.74
N GLY A 36 -1.06 8.35 -7.32
CA GLY A 36 -2.23 8.55 -6.46
C GLY A 36 -1.87 9.19 -5.12
N LEU A 37 -0.82 8.71 -4.46
CA LEU A 37 -0.32 9.29 -3.21
C LEU A 37 0.19 10.72 -3.41
N ALA A 38 0.88 11.00 -4.51
CA ALA A 38 1.35 12.35 -4.82
C ALA A 38 0.18 13.32 -5.00
N VAL A 39 -0.87 12.94 -5.73
CA VAL A 39 -2.06 13.78 -5.94
C VAL A 39 -2.77 14.07 -4.62
N ILE A 40 -3.03 13.04 -3.81
CA ILE A 40 -3.71 13.18 -2.52
C ILE A 40 -2.85 14.02 -1.55
N GLY A 41 -1.55 13.76 -1.52
CA GLY A 41 -0.59 14.52 -0.71
C GLY A 41 -0.51 15.99 -1.10
N LEU A 42 -0.54 16.30 -2.40
CA LEU A 42 -0.53 17.67 -2.92
C LEU A 42 -1.80 18.42 -2.50
N ILE A 43 -2.97 17.77 -2.63
CA ILE A 43 -4.25 18.34 -2.22
C ILE A 43 -4.26 18.63 -0.71
N GLY A 44 -3.82 17.67 0.11
CA GLY A 44 -3.70 17.86 1.56
C GLY A 44 -2.69 18.96 1.93
N PHE A 45 -1.59 19.06 1.19
CA PHE A 45 -0.59 20.11 1.37
C PHE A 45 -1.15 21.49 1.05
N PHE A 46 -1.90 21.64 -0.05
CA PHE A 46 -2.56 22.91 -0.38
C PHE A 46 -3.58 23.33 0.67
N ILE A 47 -4.38 22.39 1.20
CA ILE A 47 -5.32 22.67 2.28
C ILE A 47 -4.57 23.14 3.53
N SER A 48 -3.50 22.44 3.93
CA SER A 48 -2.69 22.81 5.10
C SER A 48 -1.98 24.16 4.92
N LEU A 49 -1.54 24.48 3.71
CA LEU A 49 -0.90 25.75 3.37
C LEU A 49 -1.89 26.91 3.46
N VAL A 50 -3.09 26.75 2.92
CA VAL A 50 -4.17 27.75 3.03
C VAL A 50 -4.60 27.93 4.49
N MET A 51 -4.73 26.84 5.25
CA MET A 51 -5.08 26.91 6.67
C MET A 51 -3.99 27.60 7.51
N ASN A 52 -2.70 27.36 7.25
CA ASN A 52 -1.61 28.06 7.95
C ASN A 52 -1.53 29.54 7.57
N PHE A 53 -1.85 29.90 6.32
CA PHE A 53 -1.77 31.28 5.84
C PHE A 53 -2.91 32.16 6.36
N PHE A 54 -4.01 31.56 6.83
CA PHE A 54 -5.12 32.27 7.47
C PHE A 54 -5.12 31.98 8.99
N PRO A 55 -4.15 32.51 9.77
CA PRO A 55 -4.15 32.42 11.23
C PRO A 55 -5.18 33.41 11.78
N ILE A 56 -6.48 33.14 11.58
CA ILE A 56 -7.57 34.07 11.91
C ILE A 56 -8.57 33.45 12.91
N PHE A 57 -8.08 32.58 13.80
CA PHE A 57 -8.59 32.49 15.17
C PHE A 57 -7.45 32.32 16.17
#